data_AF-A0A358M6C9-F1
#
_entry.id   AF-A0A358M6C9-F1
#
_cell.length_a   1.000
_cell.length_b   1.000
_cell.length_c   1.000
_cell.angle_alpha   90.00
_cell.angle_beta   90.00
_cell.angle_gamma   90.00
#
_symmetry.space_group_name_H-M   'P 1'
#
loop_
_entity.id
_entity.type
_entity.pdbx_description
1 polymer ?
#
loop_
_entity_poly.entity_id
_entity_poly.type
_entity_poly.pdbx_seq_one_letter_code
_entity_poly.pdbx_strand_id
1 'polypeptide(L)'
;MNLRKICVLVAILVLLCCSFSLILTAESSEYPPPDFTTPRMNNAEAVEKLVELATKYNTVYVNGTVGQPLSCDLIENTINSTSGNTDRAEQNKKRVPYNYYAFDCSGMVKALFLWEWDNGEYNYNENEEVNQSGLWELCPKASRSNIFTSYDSIMPGEFLYIEDEHCGMYIGGGYAIECTPKWNSGVQITRVVLDSEPLPDESEPARKWDSHGKLPFISYTCDNLYQTSTSGRLQLNKSVYHPGEPIRITVKGLSGDNYLDAHVAVYSTAFPTSSDNSLNNWCYVGSGTHDREDPPGAIATVYLDAKSYLLDHPQILSPGTYQVKLFADDGNTQAIDTLTFQVVYPQISKALYADGLIDVTIDGYIEEDAWIGLYQNGTTGSDSSPSILWHYATKEVTSRRNYGDLHYVTHLRFDASDAKISIPSAYQVVLYLDEGYNSAATKQLAATYQHTDILTQYTAASASGSGINIGPTVYEMEDEIKIDFYGVTNKDAWIGLYPAGTTNYNPCSTGMWVYTSTGTQWSMYAEFSSAFPANGTVYLHANVVDVDTGSLRNTPLGNYKLVLFGDSGYTNVLKEVVIRITY
;
A
#
# COMPACT_ATOMS: atom_id res chain seq x y z
N MET A 1 60.62 -10.35 32.19
CA MET A 1 59.96 -9.78 31.00
C MET A 1 58.61 -10.47 30.88
N ASN A 2 57.52 -9.78 31.24
CA ASN A 2 56.30 -10.41 31.76
C ASN A 2 55.29 -10.82 30.66
N LEU A 3 55.06 -12.13 30.55
CA LEU A 3 54.15 -12.82 29.61
C LEU A 3 52.70 -12.28 29.65
N ARG A 4 52.27 -11.65 30.76
CA ARG A 4 50.93 -11.06 30.91
C ARG A 4 50.65 -9.83 30.04
N LYS A 5 51.68 -9.11 29.57
CA LYS A 5 51.47 -7.96 28.66
C LYS A 5 51.29 -8.37 27.19
N ILE A 6 51.72 -9.58 26.82
CA ILE A 6 51.61 -10.08 25.44
C ILE A 6 50.18 -10.59 25.17
N CYS A 7 49.53 -11.26 26.13
CA CYS A 7 48.14 -11.71 25.93
C CYS A 7 47.12 -10.56 25.87
N VAL A 8 47.36 -9.45 26.56
CA VAL A 8 46.46 -8.28 26.49
C VAL A 8 46.61 -7.52 25.17
N LEU A 9 47.82 -7.45 24.60
CA LEU A 9 48.02 -6.88 23.25
C LEU A 9 47.43 -7.77 22.14
N VAL A 10 47.49 -9.10 22.26
CA VAL A 10 46.91 -10.01 21.26
C VAL A 10 45.37 -10.04 21.35
N ALA A 11 44.79 -9.93 22.54
CA ALA A 11 43.32 -9.80 22.68
C ALA A 11 42.81 -8.44 22.17
N ILE A 12 43.58 -7.36 22.38
CA ILE A 12 43.23 -6.03 21.84
C ILE A 12 43.45 -5.98 20.32
N LEU A 13 44.42 -6.71 19.75
CA LEU A 13 44.59 -6.80 18.30
C LEU A 13 43.48 -7.64 17.63
N VAL A 14 42.97 -8.68 18.29
CA VAL A 14 41.82 -9.47 17.78
C VAL A 14 40.50 -8.69 17.90
N LEU A 15 40.36 -7.79 18.87
CA LEU A 15 39.19 -6.91 19.01
C LEU A 15 39.25 -5.62 18.16
N LEU A 16 40.43 -5.19 17.70
CA LEU A 16 40.59 -4.06 16.77
C LEU A 16 40.70 -4.47 15.29
N CYS A 17 40.78 -5.76 14.98
CA CYS A 17 40.75 -6.27 13.61
C CYS A 17 39.33 -6.57 13.09
N CYS A 18 38.27 -6.27 13.85
CA CYS A 18 36.89 -6.31 13.35
C CYS A 18 36.44 -5.00 12.67
N SER A 19 37.36 -4.09 12.32
CA SER A 19 37.02 -2.76 11.78
C SER A 19 37.89 -2.33 10.59
N PHE A 20 38.67 -3.23 10.00
CA PHE A 20 39.37 -2.98 8.75
C PHE A 20 39.25 -4.21 7.86
N SER A 21 38.60 -4.05 6.70
CA SER A 21 38.62 -5.04 5.63
C SER A 21 40.08 -5.26 5.22
N LEU A 22 40.68 -6.35 5.70
CA LEU A 22 41.88 -6.89 5.07
C LEU A 22 41.44 -7.36 3.69
N ILE A 23 41.81 -6.62 2.65
CA ILE A 23 41.80 -7.11 1.28
C ILE A 23 42.87 -8.21 1.23
N LEU A 24 42.50 -9.44 1.56
CA LEU A 24 43.12 -10.59 0.93
C LEU A 24 42.62 -10.57 -0.50
N THR A 25 43.52 -10.27 -1.43
CA THR A 25 43.31 -10.52 -2.85
C THR A 25 43.19 -12.03 -3.03
N ALA A 26 41.96 -12.55 -2.90
CA ALA A 26 41.59 -13.78 -3.57
C ALA A 26 41.72 -13.54 -5.08
N GLU A 27 42.37 -14.47 -5.77
CA GLU A 27 42.34 -14.50 -7.23
C GLU A 27 40.88 -14.40 -7.69
N SER A 28 40.63 -13.52 -8.67
CA SER A 28 39.30 -13.22 -9.18
C SER A 28 38.59 -14.50 -9.63
N SER A 29 37.68 -15.00 -8.81
CA SER A 29 36.51 -15.71 -9.33
C SER A 29 35.81 -14.75 -10.28
N GLU A 30 35.49 -15.19 -11.50
CA GLU A 30 34.80 -14.38 -12.50
C GLU A 30 33.65 -13.61 -11.84
N TYR A 31 33.77 -12.29 -11.82
CA TYR A 31 32.72 -11.40 -11.36
C TYR A 31 32.06 -10.79 -12.61
N PRO A 32 30.72 -10.84 -12.72
CA PRO A 32 29.80 -11.43 -11.75
C PRO A 32 29.85 -12.97 -11.73
N PRO A 33 29.38 -13.62 -10.64
CA PRO A 33 29.25 -15.07 -10.57
C PRO A 33 28.61 -15.68 -11.83
N PRO A 34 29.01 -16.88 -12.27
CA PRO A 34 28.45 -17.53 -13.46
C PRO A 34 26.92 -17.67 -13.45
N ASP A 35 26.31 -17.70 -12.26
CA ASP A 35 24.88 -17.83 -12.04
C ASP A 35 24.16 -16.50 -11.76
N PHE A 36 24.88 -15.38 -11.68
CA PHE A 36 24.29 -14.06 -11.39
C PHE A 36 23.32 -13.58 -12.48
N THR A 37 23.49 -14.08 -13.70
CA THR A 37 22.60 -13.83 -14.83
C THR A 37 21.56 -14.93 -15.04
N THR A 38 21.41 -15.87 -14.10
CA THR A 38 20.41 -16.93 -14.19
C THR A 38 19.07 -16.41 -13.69
N PRO A 39 17.99 -16.54 -14.48
CA PRO A 39 16.65 -16.20 -14.02
C PRO A 39 16.28 -16.98 -12.75
N ARG A 40 15.95 -16.26 -11.66
CA ARG A 40 15.52 -16.82 -10.37
C ARG A 40 14.00 -16.78 -10.20
N MET A 41 13.36 -15.85 -10.89
CA MET A 41 11.91 -15.64 -10.88
C MET A 41 11.45 -15.05 -12.21
N ASN A 42 10.15 -15.03 -12.45
CA ASN A 42 9.55 -14.29 -13.55
C ASN A 42 9.14 -12.86 -13.13
N ASN A 43 8.81 -12.02 -14.11
CA ASN A 43 8.45 -10.63 -13.88
C ASN A 43 7.17 -10.43 -13.04
N ALA A 44 6.22 -11.37 -13.06
CA ALA A 44 5.04 -11.30 -12.19
C ALA A 44 5.39 -11.56 -10.72
N GLU A 45 6.17 -12.61 -10.46
CA GLU A 45 6.69 -12.92 -9.11
C GLU A 45 7.52 -11.76 -8.55
N ALA A 46 8.33 -11.10 -9.39
CA ALA A 46 9.11 -9.93 -8.99
C ALA A 46 8.21 -8.75 -8.58
N VAL A 47 7.17 -8.46 -9.38
CA VAL A 47 6.19 -7.40 -9.07
C VAL A 47 5.42 -7.71 -7.79
N GLU A 48 4.97 -8.95 -7.60
CA GLU A 48 4.26 -9.38 -6.39
C GLU A 48 5.10 -9.14 -5.13
N LYS A 49 6.38 -9.57 -5.13
CA LYS A 49 7.30 -9.34 -4.01
C LYS A 49 7.52 -7.87 -3.68
N LEU A 50 7.67 -7.03 -4.70
CA LEU A 50 7.82 -5.58 -4.51
C LEU A 50 6.57 -4.98 -3.85
N VAL A 51 5.39 -5.31 -4.38
CA VAL A 51 4.11 -4.79 -3.88
C VAL A 51 3.85 -5.27 -2.46
N GLU A 52 4.13 -6.54 -2.17
CA GLU A 52 4.05 -7.08 -0.82
C GLU A 52 4.96 -6.29 0.14
N LEU A 53 6.22 -6.03 -0.24
CA LEU A 53 7.13 -5.22 0.58
C LEU A 53 6.59 -3.80 0.81
N ALA A 54 6.08 -3.15 -0.24
CA ALA A 54 5.58 -1.78 -0.16
C ALA A 54 4.26 -1.63 0.61
N THR A 55 3.47 -2.69 0.74
CA THR A 55 2.10 -2.61 1.28
C THR A 55 1.90 -3.34 2.60
N LYS A 56 2.65 -4.43 2.85
CA LYS A 56 2.47 -5.27 4.04
C LYS A 56 3.49 -5.01 5.14
N TYR A 57 4.61 -4.38 4.81
CA TYR A 57 5.71 -4.16 5.75
C TYR A 57 5.89 -2.68 6.09
N ASN A 58 6.16 -2.42 7.37
CA ASN A 58 6.67 -1.12 7.79
C ASN A 58 8.13 -1.03 7.33
N THR A 59 8.45 -0.15 6.39
CA THR A 59 9.82 0.00 5.88
C THR A 59 10.35 1.41 6.10
N VAL A 60 11.66 1.52 6.29
CA VAL A 60 12.34 2.80 6.48
C VAL A 60 13.59 2.89 5.62
N TYR A 61 13.90 4.10 5.14
CA TYR A 61 15.13 4.33 4.39
C TYR A 61 16.35 4.47 5.33
N VAL A 62 17.31 3.55 5.20
CA VAL A 62 18.64 3.65 5.81
C VAL A 62 19.65 3.28 4.75
N ASN A 63 20.61 4.16 4.47
CA ASN A 63 21.58 3.89 3.41
C ASN A 63 22.50 2.73 3.80
N GLY A 64 22.70 1.76 2.89
CA GLY A 64 23.54 0.59 3.10
C GLY A 64 22.83 -0.60 3.75
N THR A 65 21.50 -0.61 3.82
CA THR A 65 20.73 -1.70 4.44
C THR A 65 19.86 -2.44 3.42
N VAL A 66 19.51 -3.68 3.73
CA VAL A 66 18.89 -4.66 2.81
C VAL A 66 17.71 -5.39 3.45
N GLY A 67 17.02 -4.71 4.37
CA GLY A 67 15.82 -5.22 5.01
C GLY A 67 16.02 -5.79 6.40
N GLN A 68 17.10 -5.43 7.10
CA GLN A 68 17.26 -5.79 8.50
C GLN A 68 16.15 -5.15 9.35
N PRO A 69 15.68 -5.81 10.43
CA PRO A 69 14.85 -5.16 11.44
C PRO A 69 15.56 -3.91 11.98
N LEU A 70 14.84 -2.79 12.03
CA LEU A 70 15.36 -1.53 12.52
C LEU A 70 15.64 -1.62 14.03
N SER A 71 16.87 -1.30 14.42
CA SER A 71 17.30 -1.25 15.81
C SER A 71 18.23 -0.08 16.06
N CYS A 72 18.38 0.33 17.32
CA CYS A 72 19.37 1.35 17.68
C CYS A 72 20.79 0.93 17.25
N ASP A 73 21.14 -0.34 17.41
CA ASP A 73 22.43 -0.89 17.00
C ASP A 73 22.64 -0.77 15.48
N LEU A 74 21.62 -1.08 14.67
CA LEU A 74 21.69 -0.93 13.22
C LEU A 74 21.91 0.54 12.83
N ILE A 75 21.19 1.46 13.47
CA ILE A 75 21.31 2.90 13.24
C ILE A 75 22.71 3.37 13.60
N GLU A 76 23.23 3.00 14.77
CA GLU A 76 24.57 3.39 15.22
C GLU A 76 25.69 2.81 14.33
N ASN A 77 25.54 1.58 13.85
CA ASN A 77 26.49 0.95 12.95
C ASN A 77 26.52 1.60 11.55
N THR A 78 25.40 2.18 11.10
CA THR A 78 25.27 2.79 9.77
C THR A 78 25.34 4.32 9.77
N ILE A 79 25.40 4.95 10.95
CA ILE A 79 25.25 6.41 11.11
C ILE A 79 26.31 7.21 10.34
N ASN A 80 27.55 6.70 10.31
CA ASN A 80 28.70 7.35 9.68
C ASN A 80 28.90 6.95 8.22
N SER A 81 28.05 6.07 7.68
CA SER A 81 28.17 5.60 6.29
C SER A 81 27.85 6.70 5.28
N THR A 82 26.89 7.59 5.60
CA THR A 82 26.58 8.80 4.82
C THR A 82 26.12 9.92 5.73
N SER A 83 26.25 11.17 5.29
CA SER A 83 25.69 12.34 6.00
C SER A 83 24.18 12.19 6.20
N GLY A 84 23.47 11.66 5.20
CA GLY A 84 22.04 11.44 5.31
C GLY A 84 21.65 10.46 6.43
N ASN A 85 22.44 9.41 6.70
CA ASN A 85 22.16 8.52 7.82
C ASN A 85 22.33 9.23 9.16
N THR A 86 23.32 10.12 9.26
CA THR A 86 23.48 10.98 10.45
C THR A 86 22.25 11.88 10.64
N ASP A 87 21.79 12.55 9.58
CA ASP A 87 20.68 13.50 9.62
C ASP A 87 19.36 12.82 10.05
N ARG A 88 19.15 11.55 9.67
CA ARG A 88 17.92 10.79 9.95
C ARG A 88 17.99 9.90 11.20
N ALA A 89 19.14 9.84 11.90
CA ALA A 89 19.36 8.86 12.95
C ALA A 89 18.34 8.96 14.09
N GLU A 90 18.07 10.16 14.59
CA GLU A 90 17.11 10.36 15.70
C GLU A 90 15.67 10.06 15.28
N GLN A 91 15.28 10.42 14.05
CA GLN A 91 13.97 10.05 13.49
C GLN A 91 13.83 8.53 13.38
N ASN A 92 14.85 7.84 12.87
CA ASN A 92 14.83 6.38 12.76
C ASN A 92 14.79 5.69 14.14
N LYS A 93 15.44 6.26 15.18
CA LYS A 93 15.36 5.72 16.55
C LYS A 93 13.92 5.74 17.08
N LYS A 94 13.14 6.78 16.75
CA LYS A 94 11.71 6.86 17.12
C LYS A 94 10.88 5.74 16.46
N ARG A 95 11.33 5.19 15.33
CA ARG A 95 10.63 4.13 14.58
C ARG A 95 10.92 2.70 15.09
N VAL A 96 11.99 2.51 15.88
CA VAL A 96 12.42 1.20 16.41
C VAL A 96 11.29 0.41 17.12
N PRO A 97 10.43 1.02 17.96
CA PRO A 97 9.37 0.28 18.65
C PRO A 97 8.27 -0.29 17.72
N TYR A 98 8.23 0.14 16.45
CA TYR A 98 7.13 -0.14 15.53
C TYR A 98 7.48 -1.18 14.45
N ASN A 99 8.50 -2.01 14.69
CA ASN A 99 8.89 -3.15 13.85
C ASN A 99 9.13 -2.76 12.37
N TYR A 100 9.87 -1.68 12.14
CA TYR A 100 10.28 -1.26 10.81
C TYR A 100 11.42 -2.13 10.26
N TYR A 101 11.48 -2.28 8.94
CA TYR A 101 12.60 -2.90 8.21
C TYR A 101 13.36 -1.85 7.42
N ALA A 102 14.68 -1.84 7.56
CA ALA A 102 15.54 -0.82 6.97
C ALA A 102 16.04 -1.23 5.59
N PHE A 103 15.76 -0.44 4.56
CA PHE A 103 16.24 -0.67 3.18
C PHE A 103 16.91 0.58 2.60
N ASP A 104 17.82 0.39 1.64
CA ASP A 104 18.13 1.39 0.62
C ASP A 104 17.58 0.99 -0.76
N CYS A 105 17.73 1.87 -1.76
CA CYS A 105 17.20 1.66 -3.10
C CYS A 105 17.70 0.38 -3.79
N SER A 106 19.00 0.11 -3.70
CA SER A 106 19.62 -1.07 -4.31
C SER A 106 19.48 -2.31 -3.43
N GLY A 107 19.52 -2.11 -2.11
CA GLY A 107 19.31 -3.11 -1.08
C GLY A 107 17.93 -3.74 -1.16
N MET A 108 16.89 -2.97 -1.48
CA MET A 108 15.55 -3.48 -1.79
C MET A 108 15.58 -4.49 -2.94
N VAL A 109 16.21 -4.14 -4.07
CA VAL A 109 16.29 -5.00 -5.26
C VAL A 109 17.10 -6.27 -4.95
N LYS A 110 18.26 -6.13 -4.29
CA LYS A 110 19.10 -7.26 -3.89
C LYS A 110 18.37 -8.20 -2.93
N ALA A 111 17.78 -7.66 -1.87
CA ALA A 111 17.07 -8.44 -0.86
C ALA A 111 15.95 -9.29 -1.49
N LEU A 112 15.09 -8.69 -2.30
CA LEU A 112 13.94 -9.38 -2.88
C LEU A 112 14.30 -10.37 -3.99
N PHE A 113 15.28 -10.03 -4.84
CA PHE A 113 15.52 -10.77 -6.09
C PHE A 113 16.74 -11.68 -6.07
N LEU A 114 17.69 -11.40 -5.19
CA LEU A 114 18.94 -12.14 -5.11
C LEU A 114 19.05 -12.92 -3.81
N TRP A 115 18.65 -12.33 -2.68
CA TRP A 115 18.93 -12.89 -1.34
C TRP A 115 17.70 -13.46 -0.64
N GLU A 116 16.63 -13.75 -1.37
CA GLU A 116 15.45 -14.47 -0.85
C GLU A 116 14.93 -13.88 0.48
N TRP A 117 14.90 -12.55 0.58
CA TRP A 117 14.51 -11.88 1.81
C TRP A 117 13.11 -12.30 2.25
N ASP A 118 12.97 -12.62 3.54
CA ASP A 118 11.71 -12.95 4.20
C ASP A 118 11.71 -12.38 5.63
N ASN A 119 10.89 -11.34 5.86
CA ASN A 119 10.58 -10.80 7.18
C ASN A 119 11.80 -10.43 8.05
N GLY A 120 12.91 -10.02 7.44
CA GLY A 120 14.15 -9.62 8.10
C GLY A 120 15.31 -10.61 7.96
N GLU A 121 15.02 -11.83 7.49
CA GLU A 121 16.04 -12.84 7.15
C GLU A 121 16.38 -12.76 5.66
N TYR A 122 17.63 -13.01 5.29
CA TYR A 122 18.09 -13.01 3.90
C TYR A 122 19.37 -13.84 3.72
N ASN A 123 19.51 -14.43 2.55
CA ASN A 123 20.62 -15.26 2.12
C ASN A 123 21.72 -14.40 1.47
N TYR A 124 22.50 -13.71 2.31
CA TYR A 124 23.59 -12.86 1.86
C TYR A 124 24.62 -13.62 0.99
N ASN A 125 24.95 -13.04 -0.16
CA ASN A 125 26.02 -13.52 -1.03
C ASN A 125 26.96 -12.36 -1.37
N GLU A 126 28.21 -12.43 -0.90
CA GLU A 126 29.21 -11.36 -1.10
C GLU A 126 29.55 -11.09 -2.57
N ASN A 127 29.35 -12.08 -3.45
CA ASN A 127 29.62 -11.93 -4.88
C ASN A 127 28.48 -11.23 -5.64
N GLU A 128 27.41 -10.88 -4.94
CA GLU A 128 26.21 -10.22 -5.48
C GLU A 128 26.09 -8.79 -4.92
N GLU A 129 27.15 -8.30 -4.27
CA GLU A 129 27.21 -6.98 -3.65
C GLU A 129 27.39 -5.89 -4.70
N VAL A 130 26.28 -5.50 -5.32
CA VAL A 130 26.18 -4.37 -6.27
C VAL A 130 25.40 -3.21 -5.67
N ASN A 131 25.71 -2.00 -6.14
CA ASN A 131 24.88 -0.82 -5.95
C ASN A 131 23.93 -0.64 -7.16
N GLN A 132 23.20 0.46 -7.19
CA GLN A 132 22.28 0.80 -8.29
C GLN A 132 22.96 0.85 -9.66
N SER A 133 24.17 1.41 -9.77
CA SER A 133 24.93 1.48 -11.02
C SER A 133 25.37 0.08 -11.47
N GLY A 134 25.80 -0.76 -10.53
CA GLY A 134 26.13 -2.16 -10.79
C GLY A 134 24.92 -2.96 -11.30
N LEU A 135 23.75 -2.80 -10.68
CA LEU A 135 22.50 -3.41 -11.16
C LEU A 135 22.14 -2.95 -12.58
N TRP A 136 22.32 -1.67 -12.88
CA TRP A 136 22.15 -1.14 -14.23
C TRP A 136 23.12 -1.77 -15.24
N GLU A 137 24.38 -1.97 -14.85
CA GLU A 137 25.40 -2.60 -15.69
C GLU A 137 25.08 -4.07 -16.04
N LEU A 138 24.31 -4.76 -15.22
CA LEU A 138 23.85 -6.13 -15.50
C LEU A 138 22.75 -6.19 -16.57
N CYS A 139 21.98 -5.12 -16.74
CA CYS A 139 20.91 -5.10 -17.74
C CYS A 139 21.50 -5.33 -19.13
N PRO A 140 21.06 -6.31 -19.94
CA PRO A 140 21.59 -6.52 -21.28
C PRO A 140 21.41 -5.26 -22.12
N LYS A 141 22.45 -4.87 -22.88
CA LYS A 141 22.43 -3.63 -23.69
C LYS A 141 21.21 -3.53 -24.61
N ALA A 142 20.74 -4.66 -25.16
CA ALA A 142 19.58 -4.72 -26.03
C ALA A 142 18.24 -4.43 -25.32
N SER A 143 18.20 -4.49 -23.99
CA SER A 143 17.02 -4.18 -23.17
C SER A 143 17.02 -2.75 -22.61
N ARG A 144 18.16 -2.05 -22.65
CA ARG A 144 18.29 -0.71 -22.07
C ARG A 144 17.63 0.32 -22.96
N SER A 145 16.90 1.23 -22.36
CA SER A 145 16.25 2.36 -23.02
C SER A 145 16.28 3.58 -22.10
N ASN A 146 16.33 4.76 -22.69
CA ASN A 146 16.23 6.06 -22.03
C ASN A 146 14.98 6.83 -22.49
N ILE A 147 13.99 6.10 -23.02
CA ILE A 147 12.79 6.68 -23.63
C ILE A 147 11.58 6.26 -22.80
N PHE A 148 10.87 7.22 -22.24
CA PHE A 148 9.64 7.02 -21.46
C PHE A 148 8.45 7.65 -22.21
N THR A 149 8.07 7.07 -23.35
CA THR A 149 7.02 7.64 -24.22
C THR A 149 5.61 7.11 -23.94
N SER A 150 5.51 5.90 -23.39
CA SER A 150 4.25 5.27 -22.98
C SER A 150 4.52 4.22 -21.90
N TYR A 151 3.57 4.05 -20.98
CA TYR A 151 3.58 2.98 -19.98
C TYR A 151 3.59 1.58 -20.60
N ASP A 152 3.09 1.41 -21.82
CA ASP A 152 3.09 0.14 -22.55
C ASP A 152 4.47 -0.21 -23.14
N SER A 153 5.40 0.75 -23.17
CA SER A 153 6.77 0.55 -23.70
C SER A 153 7.75 -0.01 -22.66
N ILE A 154 7.32 -0.11 -21.40
CA ILE A 154 8.10 -0.59 -20.27
C ILE A 154 7.42 -1.85 -19.75
N MET A 155 8.14 -2.95 -19.62
CA MET A 155 7.56 -4.17 -19.08
C MET A 155 7.58 -4.13 -17.55
N PRO A 156 6.51 -4.52 -16.84
CA PRO A 156 6.59 -4.62 -15.39
C PRO A 156 7.65 -5.64 -14.99
N GLY A 157 8.33 -5.35 -13.88
CA GLY A 157 9.59 -5.98 -13.47
C GLY A 157 10.85 -5.34 -14.08
N GLU A 158 10.75 -4.35 -14.97
CA GLU A 158 11.94 -3.64 -15.46
C GLU A 158 12.54 -2.72 -14.40
N PHE A 159 13.87 -2.70 -14.36
CA PHE A 159 14.66 -1.85 -13.48
C PHE A 159 14.63 -0.41 -14.00
N LEU A 160 14.38 0.53 -13.11
CA LEU A 160 14.37 1.97 -13.38
C LEU A 160 15.60 2.60 -12.73
N TYR A 161 16.26 3.50 -13.45
CA TYR A 161 17.56 4.02 -13.06
C TYR A 161 17.64 5.53 -13.28
N ILE A 162 18.13 6.23 -12.25
CA ILE A 162 18.63 7.60 -12.32
C ILE A 162 20.14 7.52 -12.21
N GLU A 163 20.85 8.11 -13.16
CA GLU A 163 22.28 7.92 -13.35
C GLU A 163 23.06 8.25 -12.06
N ASP A 164 23.74 7.23 -11.52
CA ASP A 164 24.57 7.24 -10.31
C ASP A 164 23.87 7.69 -9.02
N GLU A 165 22.56 7.87 -9.04
CA GLU A 165 21.81 8.41 -7.89
C GLU A 165 20.86 7.37 -7.28
N HIS A 166 19.98 6.78 -8.08
CA HIS A 166 18.81 6.08 -7.53
C HIS A 166 18.28 4.98 -8.46
N CYS A 167 17.58 4.01 -7.87
CA CYS A 167 16.89 2.97 -8.63
C CYS A 167 15.54 2.59 -8.03
N GLY A 168 14.70 2.00 -8.88
CA GLY A 168 13.42 1.42 -8.54
C GLY A 168 13.05 0.34 -9.54
N MET A 169 11.83 -0.17 -9.43
CA MET A 169 11.31 -1.22 -10.29
C MET A 169 9.94 -0.83 -10.82
N TYR A 170 9.72 -0.94 -12.12
CA TYR A 170 8.41 -0.69 -12.72
C TYR A 170 7.45 -1.83 -12.39
N ILE A 171 6.23 -1.50 -11.95
CA ILE A 171 5.22 -2.51 -11.56
C ILE A 171 3.99 -2.53 -12.48
N GLY A 172 4.00 -1.72 -13.55
CA GLY A 172 2.89 -1.63 -14.50
C GLY A 172 1.91 -0.51 -14.18
N GLY A 173 1.01 -0.24 -15.12
CA GLY A 173 -0.04 0.78 -14.96
C GLY A 173 0.47 2.20 -14.72
N GLY A 174 1.73 2.49 -15.05
CA GLY A 174 2.35 3.80 -14.79
C GLY A 174 2.95 3.97 -13.39
N TYR A 175 3.13 2.89 -12.63
CA TYR A 175 3.69 2.95 -11.28
C TYR A 175 5.01 2.19 -11.15
N ALA A 176 5.81 2.61 -10.18
CA ALA A 176 7.05 1.99 -9.76
C ALA A 176 7.08 1.77 -8.26
N ILE A 177 7.97 0.89 -7.80
CA ILE A 177 8.35 0.75 -6.40
C ILE A 177 9.81 1.16 -6.23
N GLU A 178 10.05 2.05 -5.28
CA GLU A 178 11.38 2.57 -4.94
C GLU A 178 11.56 2.68 -3.43
N CYS A 179 12.81 2.63 -2.96
CA CYS A 179 13.14 2.91 -1.57
C CYS A 179 13.91 4.23 -1.46
N THR A 180 13.30 5.27 -0.89
CA THR A 180 13.86 6.63 -0.89
C THR A 180 13.59 7.35 0.43
N PRO A 181 14.49 8.26 0.90
CA PRO A 181 14.22 9.09 2.06
C PRO A 181 13.17 10.18 1.78
N LYS A 182 12.81 10.41 0.52
CA LYS A 182 11.76 11.37 0.14
C LYS A 182 10.37 10.83 0.50
N TRP A 183 9.44 11.75 0.72
CA TRP A 183 8.04 11.48 1.04
C TRP A 183 7.89 10.63 2.31
N ASN A 184 7.76 9.31 2.17
CA ASN A 184 7.46 8.40 3.28
C ASN A 184 8.71 7.77 3.91
N SER A 185 9.91 8.09 3.42
CA SER A 185 11.18 7.57 3.94
C SER A 185 11.18 6.04 4.09
N GLY A 186 11.17 5.30 2.97
CA GLY A 186 11.08 3.85 2.95
C GLY A 186 10.77 3.33 1.55
N VAL A 187 10.39 2.04 1.48
CA VAL A 187 9.86 1.41 0.25
C VAL A 187 8.46 1.91 0.02
N GLN A 188 8.20 2.43 -1.18
CA GLN A 188 6.93 3.07 -1.50
C GLN A 188 6.62 2.96 -3.00
N ILE A 189 5.33 3.07 -3.31
CA ILE A 189 4.86 3.13 -4.69
C ILE A 189 4.84 4.59 -5.14
N THR A 190 5.42 4.84 -6.31
CA THR A 190 5.50 6.17 -6.93
C THR A 190 5.03 6.13 -8.37
N ARG A 191 4.47 7.23 -8.86
CA ARG A 191 4.11 7.37 -10.27
C ARG A 191 5.36 7.53 -11.13
N VAL A 192 5.41 6.80 -12.24
CA VAL A 192 6.41 7.01 -13.30
C VAL A 192 5.96 8.18 -14.16
N VAL A 193 6.80 9.20 -14.31
CA VAL A 193 6.49 10.37 -15.14
C VAL A 193 7.02 10.15 -16.56
N LEU A 194 6.12 10.15 -17.55
CA LEU A 194 6.50 10.05 -18.97
C LEU A 194 7.21 11.32 -19.47
N ASP A 195 7.94 11.20 -20.58
CA ASP A 195 8.66 12.32 -21.18
C ASP A 195 7.76 13.47 -21.67
N SER A 196 6.52 13.14 -22.03
CA SER A 196 5.49 14.08 -22.45
C SER A 196 4.74 14.74 -21.28
N GLU A 197 4.88 14.20 -20.07
CA GLU A 197 4.11 14.64 -18.91
C GLU A 197 4.91 15.65 -18.07
N PRO A 198 4.25 16.67 -17.50
CA PRO A 198 4.86 17.48 -16.46
C PRO A 198 5.06 16.64 -15.19
N LEU A 199 6.08 17.00 -14.41
CA LEU A 199 6.16 16.53 -13.03
C LEU A 199 4.88 16.97 -12.30
N PRO A 200 4.21 16.07 -11.57
CA PRO A 200 3.04 16.44 -10.77
C PRO A 200 3.49 17.33 -9.62
N ASP A 201 2.53 18.01 -8.98
CA ASP A 201 2.82 18.73 -7.75
C ASP A 201 3.18 17.77 -6.60
N GLU A 202 3.62 18.30 -5.46
CA GLU A 202 4.08 17.49 -4.32
C GLU A 202 2.95 16.68 -3.62
N SER A 203 1.71 16.71 -4.13
CA SER A 203 0.59 15.96 -3.55
C SER A 203 0.65 14.46 -3.85
N GLU A 204 1.37 14.04 -4.90
CA GLU A 204 1.55 12.63 -5.28
C GLU A 204 3.05 12.29 -5.37
N PRO A 205 3.52 11.22 -4.69
CA PRO A 205 4.87 10.69 -4.90
C PRO A 205 5.06 10.27 -6.36
N ALA A 206 5.91 10.99 -7.09
CA ALA A 206 6.16 10.74 -8.50
C ALA A 206 7.62 11.01 -8.85
N ARG A 207 8.10 10.27 -9.85
CA ARG A 207 9.50 10.35 -10.27
C ARG A 207 9.64 10.25 -11.78
N LYS A 208 10.46 11.15 -12.32
CA LYS A 208 11.03 11.00 -13.65
C LYS A 208 12.31 10.18 -13.55
N TRP A 209 12.42 9.18 -14.40
CA TRP A 209 13.56 8.25 -14.46
C TRP A 209 14.37 8.53 -15.73
N ASP A 210 15.69 8.33 -15.67
CA ASP A 210 16.57 8.58 -16.83
C ASP A 210 16.55 7.40 -17.79
N SER A 211 16.43 6.18 -17.27
CA SER A 211 16.51 4.97 -18.06
C SER A 211 15.85 3.76 -17.41
N HIS A 212 15.58 2.74 -18.22
CA HIS A 212 15.02 1.47 -17.80
C HIS A 212 15.65 0.29 -18.55
N GLY A 213 15.59 -0.90 -17.95
CA GLY A 213 16.19 -2.11 -18.53
C GLY A 213 15.81 -3.40 -17.82
N LYS A 214 16.14 -4.54 -18.43
CA LYS A 214 15.76 -5.88 -17.93
C LYS A 214 16.88 -6.48 -17.10
N LEU A 215 16.63 -6.77 -15.83
CA LEU A 215 17.61 -7.46 -14.98
C LEU A 215 17.71 -8.94 -15.39
N PRO A 216 18.93 -9.51 -15.50
CA PRO A 216 19.11 -10.83 -16.09
C PRO A 216 18.61 -11.99 -15.20
N PHE A 217 18.41 -11.74 -13.90
CA PHE A 217 17.85 -12.70 -12.96
C PHE A 217 16.31 -12.69 -12.90
N ILE A 218 15.64 -11.92 -13.78
CA ILE A 218 14.20 -11.94 -13.99
C ILE A 218 13.90 -12.47 -15.40
N SER A 219 13.02 -13.47 -15.50
CA SER A 219 12.47 -13.92 -16.78
C SER A 219 11.28 -13.05 -17.17
N TYR A 220 11.39 -12.36 -18.31
CA TYR A 220 10.37 -11.43 -18.79
C TYR A 220 9.47 -12.10 -19.83
N THR A 221 8.19 -12.22 -19.52
CA THR A 221 7.17 -12.59 -20.52
C THR A 221 5.98 -11.65 -20.42
N CYS A 222 5.42 -11.26 -21.58
CA CYS A 222 4.19 -10.46 -21.63
C CYS A 222 2.99 -11.26 -21.07
N ASP A 223 3.04 -12.59 -21.15
CA ASP A 223 1.95 -13.50 -20.83
C ASP A 223 1.80 -13.79 -19.33
N ASN A 224 2.84 -13.52 -18.51
CA ASN A 224 2.83 -13.87 -17.09
C ASN A 224 2.17 -12.82 -16.19
N LEU A 225 2.03 -11.57 -16.65
CA LEU A 225 1.30 -10.52 -15.93
C LEU A 225 -0.13 -10.39 -16.43
N TYR A 226 -0.29 -10.37 -17.76
CA TYR A 226 -1.57 -10.31 -18.43
C TYR A 226 -1.93 -11.70 -18.92
N GLN A 227 -3.02 -12.25 -18.42
CA GLN A 227 -3.48 -13.51 -18.92
C GLN A 227 -3.97 -13.31 -20.36
N THR A 228 -3.39 -14.01 -21.32
CA THR A 228 -3.78 -13.91 -22.72
C THR A 228 -4.24 -15.27 -23.22
N SER A 229 -5.35 -15.27 -23.95
CA SER A 229 -5.89 -16.45 -24.62
C SER A 229 -4.97 -17.00 -25.70
N THR A 230 -5.13 -18.28 -26.04
CA THR A 230 -4.37 -18.94 -27.11
C THR A 230 -4.51 -18.25 -28.46
N SER A 231 -5.65 -17.60 -28.73
CA SER A 231 -5.89 -16.89 -29.99
C SER A 231 -5.26 -15.48 -30.01
N GLY A 232 -4.93 -14.93 -28.84
CA GLY A 232 -4.42 -13.57 -28.66
C GLY A 232 -5.49 -12.48 -28.75
N ARG A 233 -6.77 -12.83 -28.99
CA ARG A 233 -7.87 -11.86 -29.12
C ARG A 233 -8.40 -11.40 -27.77
N LEU A 234 -8.32 -12.24 -26.74
CA LEU A 234 -8.76 -11.91 -25.39
C LEU A 234 -7.57 -11.85 -24.43
N GLN A 235 -7.49 -10.78 -23.64
CA GLN A 235 -6.48 -10.56 -22.62
C GLN A 235 -7.10 -9.95 -21.35
N LEU A 236 -6.69 -10.42 -20.18
CA LEU A 236 -7.08 -9.90 -18.86
C LEU A 236 -5.89 -9.23 -18.16
N ASN A 237 -6.15 -8.24 -17.31
CA ASN A 237 -5.09 -7.59 -16.50
C ASN A 237 -4.43 -8.53 -15.48
N LYS A 238 -5.13 -9.59 -15.08
CA LYS A 238 -4.64 -10.64 -14.18
C LYS A 238 -5.45 -11.92 -14.30
N SER A 239 -4.98 -12.99 -13.67
CA SER A 239 -5.62 -14.32 -13.65
C SER A 239 -6.40 -14.62 -12.36
N VAL A 240 -6.28 -13.77 -11.33
CA VAL A 240 -6.91 -13.93 -10.01
C VAL A 240 -7.55 -12.61 -9.59
N TYR A 241 -8.83 -12.63 -9.25
CA TYR A 241 -9.63 -11.48 -8.81
C TYR A 241 -10.26 -11.77 -7.44
N HIS A 242 -10.71 -10.73 -6.75
CA HIS A 242 -11.54 -10.86 -5.56
C HIS A 242 -13.01 -10.66 -5.89
N PRO A 243 -13.94 -11.11 -5.02
CA PRO A 243 -15.37 -10.88 -5.22
C PRO A 243 -15.69 -9.38 -5.39
N GLY A 244 -16.47 -9.03 -6.41
CA GLY A 244 -16.82 -7.65 -6.72
C GLY A 244 -15.75 -6.85 -7.48
N GLU A 245 -14.53 -7.35 -7.61
CA GLU A 245 -13.43 -6.62 -8.22
C GLU A 245 -13.62 -6.37 -9.72
N PRO A 246 -13.30 -5.18 -10.25
CA PRO A 246 -13.29 -4.92 -11.69
C PRO A 246 -12.30 -5.82 -12.44
N ILE A 247 -12.79 -6.42 -13.52
CA ILE A 247 -12.06 -7.25 -14.48
C ILE A 247 -11.83 -6.41 -15.74
N ARG A 248 -10.57 -6.05 -15.99
CA ARG A 248 -10.20 -5.31 -17.19
C ARG A 248 -9.94 -6.29 -18.33
N ILE A 249 -10.78 -6.20 -19.36
CA ILE A 249 -10.78 -7.10 -20.52
C ILE A 249 -10.32 -6.32 -21.74
N THR A 250 -9.19 -6.74 -22.33
CA THR A 250 -8.70 -6.20 -23.61
C THR A 250 -9.03 -7.17 -24.74
N VAL A 251 -9.74 -6.66 -25.75
CA VAL A 251 -10.12 -7.36 -26.97
C VAL A 251 -9.29 -6.85 -28.15
N LYS A 252 -8.73 -7.77 -28.94
CA LYS A 252 -7.84 -7.46 -30.08
C LYS A 252 -8.36 -8.09 -31.37
N GLY A 253 -8.21 -7.36 -32.47
CA GLY A 253 -8.42 -7.88 -33.82
C GLY A 253 -9.89 -8.08 -34.23
N LEU A 254 -10.83 -7.41 -33.54
CA LEU A 254 -12.21 -7.22 -33.99
C LEU A 254 -12.39 -5.73 -34.27
N SER A 255 -12.63 -5.34 -35.52
CA SER A 255 -12.73 -3.92 -35.88
C SER A 255 -13.74 -3.64 -36.99
N GLY A 256 -14.46 -2.53 -36.85
CA GLY A 256 -15.41 -2.03 -37.85
C GLY A 256 -16.79 -2.67 -37.78
N ASP A 257 -17.69 -2.22 -38.66
CA ASP A 257 -19.13 -2.46 -38.58
C ASP A 257 -19.56 -3.94 -38.60
N ASN A 258 -18.71 -4.83 -39.10
CA ASN A 258 -18.97 -6.28 -39.08
C ASN A 258 -18.97 -6.89 -37.67
N TYR A 259 -18.46 -6.16 -36.67
CA TYR A 259 -18.36 -6.59 -35.28
C TYR A 259 -19.14 -5.66 -34.33
N LEU A 260 -20.16 -4.96 -34.86
CA LEU A 260 -21.00 -4.06 -34.06
C LEU A 260 -21.70 -4.78 -32.90
N ASP A 261 -21.97 -6.08 -33.06
CA ASP A 261 -22.62 -6.94 -32.05
C ASP A 261 -21.61 -7.78 -31.25
N ALA A 262 -20.30 -7.52 -31.39
CA ALA A 262 -19.30 -8.23 -30.61
C ALA A 262 -19.44 -7.88 -29.13
N HIS A 263 -19.46 -8.91 -28.28
CA HIS A 263 -19.64 -8.76 -26.85
C HIS A 263 -18.74 -9.71 -26.06
N VAL A 264 -18.47 -9.34 -24.81
CA VAL A 264 -17.80 -10.19 -23.83
C VAL A 264 -18.72 -10.47 -22.66
N ALA A 265 -18.60 -11.66 -22.07
CA ALA A 265 -19.44 -12.09 -20.97
C ALA A 265 -18.67 -12.98 -19.99
N VAL A 266 -18.98 -12.86 -18.70
CA VAL A 266 -18.44 -13.70 -17.63
C VAL A 266 -19.35 -14.90 -17.41
N TYR A 267 -18.78 -16.11 -17.39
CA TYR A 267 -19.50 -17.35 -17.13
C TYR A 267 -18.92 -18.10 -15.93
N SER A 268 -19.78 -18.79 -15.21
CA SER A 268 -19.35 -19.85 -14.29
C SER A 268 -18.86 -21.06 -15.10
N THR A 269 -17.74 -21.67 -14.70
CA THR A 269 -17.28 -22.93 -15.32
C THR A 269 -18.14 -24.14 -14.91
N ALA A 270 -18.91 -24.02 -13.83
CA ALA A 270 -19.85 -25.07 -13.40
C ALA A 270 -21.04 -25.23 -14.36
N PHE A 271 -21.38 -24.19 -15.13
CA PHE A 271 -22.46 -24.17 -16.11
C PHE A 271 -21.93 -23.68 -17.48
N PRO A 272 -21.18 -24.53 -18.22
CA PRO A 272 -20.37 -24.08 -19.36
C PRO A 272 -21.16 -23.83 -20.65
N THR A 273 -22.45 -24.18 -20.73
CA THR A 273 -23.26 -24.06 -21.95
C THR A 273 -23.59 -22.60 -22.25
N SER A 274 -23.37 -22.20 -23.50
CA SER A 274 -23.48 -20.83 -24.00
C SER A 274 -24.89 -20.28 -24.16
N SER A 275 -25.94 -21.10 -23.96
CA SER A 275 -27.31 -20.71 -24.28
C SER A 275 -27.90 -19.64 -23.37
N ASP A 276 -27.36 -19.48 -22.16
CA ASP A 276 -27.75 -18.42 -21.24
C ASP A 276 -26.49 -17.95 -20.51
N ASN A 277 -26.16 -16.66 -20.62
CA ASN A 277 -25.15 -16.05 -19.74
C ASN A 277 -25.64 -16.18 -18.29
N SER A 278 -25.23 -17.25 -17.62
CA SER A 278 -25.75 -17.64 -16.31
C SER A 278 -25.41 -16.66 -15.19
N LEU A 279 -24.64 -15.61 -15.46
CA LEU A 279 -24.34 -14.55 -14.50
C LEU A 279 -24.95 -13.21 -14.90
N ASN A 280 -25.55 -13.12 -16.09
CA ASN A 280 -26.06 -11.88 -16.69
C ASN A 280 -25.03 -10.72 -16.63
N ASN A 281 -23.74 -11.06 -16.73
CA ASN A 281 -22.63 -10.13 -16.62
C ASN A 281 -21.92 -10.07 -17.97
N TRP A 282 -22.20 -9.03 -18.77
CA TRP A 282 -21.72 -8.90 -20.14
C TRP A 282 -21.72 -7.44 -20.59
N CYS A 283 -21.03 -7.14 -21.68
CA CYS A 283 -21.15 -5.85 -22.36
C CYS A 283 -20.74 -5.95 -23.83
N TYR A 284 -21.22 -5.04 -24.66
CA TYR A 284 -20.73 -4.87 -26.03
C TYR A 284 -19.29 -4.33 -26.00
N VAL A 285 -18.42 -4.87 -26.86
CA VAL A 285 -16.99 -4.51 -26.89
C VAL A 285 -16.78 -3.07 -27.32
N GLY A 286 -17.63 -2.54 -28.20
CA GLY A 286 -17.48 -1.19 -28.74
C GLY A 286 -17.94 -0.08 -27.81
N SER A 287 -18.93 -0.33 -26.94
CA SER A 287 -19.44 0.66 -25.98
C SER A 287 -18.96 0.41 -24.54
N GLY A 288 -18.64 -0.84 -24.19
CA GLY A 288 -18.40 -1.25 -22.81
C GLY A 288 -19.66 -1.29 -21.94
N THR A 289 -20.85 -1.17 -22.53
CA THR A 289 -22.14 -1.16 -21.84
C THR A 289 -23.08 -2.25 -22.39
N HIS A 290 -24.29 -2.37 -21.84
CA HIS A 290 -25.37 -3.18 -22.43
C HIS A 290 -26.00 -2.51 -23.66
N ASP A 291 -25.63 -1.27 -23.96
CA ASP A 291 -26.17 -0.50 -25.07
C ASP A 291 -25.30 -0.66 -26.31
N ARG A 292 -25.96 -0.92 -27.43
CA ARG A 292 -25.33 -1.03 -28.75
C ARG A 292 -25.14 0.36 -29.33
N GLU A 293 -23.94 0.93 -29.17
CA GLU A 293 -23.63 2.28 -29.63
C GLU A 293 -22.61 2.32 -30.77
N ASP A 294 -21.41 1.77 -30.57
CA ASP A 294 -20.28 1.90 -31.50
C ASP A 294 -19.66 0.55 -31.89
N PRO A 295 -19.07 0.41 -33.10
CA PRO A 295 -18.26 -0.75 -33.44
C PRO A 295 -16.92 -0.71 -32.69
N PRO A 296 -16.35 -1.87 -32.34
CA PRO A 296 -15.06 -1.92 -31.65
C PRO A 296 -13.91 -1.42 -32.54
N GLY A 297 -12.92 -0.79 -31.89
CA GLY A 297 -11.63 -0.47 -32.49
C GLY A 297 -10.71 -1.69 -32.59
N ALA A 298 -9.60 -1.60 -33.35
CA ALA A 298 -8.64 -2.70 -33.53
C ALA A 298 -8.10 -3.29 -32.20
N ILE A 299 -8.05 -2.46 -31.17
CA ILE A 299 -7.87 -2.83 -29.76
C ILE A 299 -8.95 -2.07 -28.98
N ALA A 300 -9.70 -2.78 -28.15
CA ALA A 300 -10.72 -2.22 -27.28
C ALA A 300 -10.51 -2.73 -25.85
N THR A 301 -10.79 -1.90 -24.86
CA THR A 301 -10.75 -2.28 -23.44
C THR A 301 -12.12 -2.01 -22.83
N VAL A 302 -12.67 -3.02 -22.16
CA VAL A 302 -13.94 -2.95 -21.43
C VAL A 302 -13.74 -3.50 -20.02
N TYR A 303 -14.70 -3.19 -19.14
CA TYR A 303 -14.66 -3.57 -17.74
C TYR A 303 -15.96 -4.30 -17.37
N LEU A 304 -15.82 -5.43 -16.68
CA LEU A 304 -16.92 -6.16 -16.03
C LEU A 304 -16.52 -6.43 -14.60
N ASP A 305 -17.43 -6.52 -13.65
CA ASP A 305 -17.06 -6.82 -12.26
C ASP A 305 -17.06 -8.32 -12.01
N ALA A 306 -16.34 -8.80 -11.00
CA ALA A 306 -16.48 -10.15 -10.46
C ALA A 306 -17.80 -10.30 -9.69
N LYS A 307 -18.92 -10.11 -10.39
CA LYS A 307 -20.31 -10.16 -9.90
C LYS A 307 -21.23 -11.00 -10.79
N SER A 308 -22.39 -11.35 -10.24
CA SER A 308 -23.57 -11.90 -10.89
C SER A 308 -24.71 -10.89 -10.82
N TYR A 309 -25.50 -10.78 -11.88
CA TYR A 309 -26.64 -9.86 -12.03
C TYR A 309 -27.95 -10.62 -12.34
N LEU A 310 -28.06 -11.88 -11.89
CA LEU A 310 -29.23 -12.74 -12.17
C LEU A 310 -30.53 -12.31 -11.49
N LEU A 311 -30.46 -11.65 -10.32
CA LEU A 311 -31.62 -11.37 -9.47
C LEU A 311 -32.00 -9.88 -9.48
N ASP A 312 -31.71 -9.17 -10.56
CA ASP A 312 -31.86 -7.70 -10.70
C ASP A 312 -31.07 -6.88 -9.65
N HIS A 313 -30.24 -7.55 -8.86
CA HIS A 313 -29.34 -6.97 -7.87
C HIS A 313 -27.94 -7.58 -8.04
N PRO A 314 -26.87 -6.75 -8.01
CA PRO A 314 -25.50 -7.25 -8.10
C PRO A 314 -25.17 -8.14 -6.91
N GLN A 315 -24.60 -9.32 -7.17
CA GLN A 315 -24.10 -10.25 -6.16
C GLN A 315 -22.63 -10.54 -6.42
N ILE A 316 -21.78 -10.41 -5.42
CA ILE A 316 -20.36 -10.75 -5.54
C ILE A 316 -20.17 -12.23 -5.91
N LEU A 317 -19.19 -12.54 -6.76
CA LEU A 317 -18.89 -13.94 -7.11
C LEU A 317 -18.24 -14.67 -5.94
N SER A 318 -18.73 -15.86 -5.61
CA SER A 318 -18.05 -16.74 -4.66
C SER A 318 -16.73 -17.26 -5.23
N PRO A 319 -15.75 -17.63 -4.39
CA PRO A 319 -14.49 -18.19 -4.87
C PRO A 319 -14.69 -19.40 -5.76
N GLY A 320 -13.89 -19.46 -6.81
CA GLY A 320 -13.97 -20.52 -7.81
C GLY A 320 -13.42 -20.08 -9.16
N THR A 321 -13.59 -20.97 -10.12
CA THR A 321 -13.08 -20.78 -11.48
C THR A 321 -14.17 -20.24 -12.40
N TYR A 322 -13.88 -19.14 -13.08
CA TYR A 322 -14.77 -18.46 -14.01
C TYR A 322 -14.08 -18.27 -15.35
N GLN A 323 -14.83 -17.89 -16.37
CA GLN A 323 -14.27 -17.64 -17.69
C GLN A 323 -14.90 -16.41 -18.33
N VAL A 324 -14.07 -15.59 -18.97
CA VAL A 324 -14.51 -14.56 -19.90
C VAL A 324 -14.58 -15.19 -21.28
N LYS A 325 -15.73 -15.03 -21.95
CA LYS A 325 -15.93 -15.48 -23.33
C LYS A 325 -16.13 -14.27 -24.24
N LEU A 326 -15.54 -14.34 -25.42
CA LEU A 326 -15.68 -13.35 -26.48
C LEU A 326 -16.54 -13.91 -27.61
N PHE A 327 -17.51 -13.14 -28.08
CA PHE A 327 -18.37 -13.46 -29.20
C PHE A 327 -18.22 -12.41 -30.30
N ALA A 328 -18.31 -12.84 -31.56
CA ALA A 328 -18.21 -11.94 -32.71
C ALA A 328 -19.51 -11.15 -32.97
N ASP A 329 -20.65 -11.70 -32.54
CA ASP A 329 -22.00 -11.16 -32.73
C ASP A 329 -22.99 -11.82 -31.75
N ASP A 330 -24.22 -11.28 -31.68
CA ASP A 330 -25.33 -11.78 -30.84
C ASP A 330 -25.97 -13.09 -31.37
N GLY A 331 -25.62 -13.53 -32.59
CA GLY A 331 -26.18 -14.71 -33.23
C GLY A 331 -25.36 -16.00 -32.97
N ASN A 332 -24.11 -15.86 -32.56
CA ASN A 332 -23.19 -16.97 -32.33
C ASN A 332 -23.35 -17.56 -30.92
N THR A 333 -23.77 -18.82 -30.85
CA THR A 333 -23.75 -19.59 -29.60
C THR A 333 -22.36 -20.14 -29.25
N GLN A 334 -21.35 -19.94 -30.09
CA GLN A 334 -19.98 -20.38 -29.82
C GLN A 334 -19.06 -19.18 -29.65
N ALA A 335 -18.37 -19.14 -28.51
CA ALA A 335 -17.36 -18.13 -28.25
C ALA A 335 -16.20 -18.29 -29.24
N ILE A 336 -15.76 -17.18 -29.83
CA ILE A 336 -14.60 -17.12 -30.72
C ILE A 336 -13.29 -17.07 -29.93
N ASP A 337 -13.35 -16.74 -28.65
CA ASP A 337 -12.24 -16.84 -27.72
C ASP A 337 -12.73 -17.04 -26.28
N THR A 338 -11.89 -17.61 -25.42
CA THR A 338 -12.21 -17.85 -24.01
C THR A 338 -10.97 -17.79 -23.15
N LEU A 339 -11.10 -17.20 -21.97
CA LEU A 339 -10.04 -17.15 -20.97
C LEU A 339 -10.58 -17.41 -19.57
N THR A 340 -9.88 -18.25 -18.81
CA THR A 340 -10.29 -18.67 -17.46
C THR A 340 -9.58 -17.87 -16.39
N PHE A 341 -10.28 -17.35 -15.39
CA PHE A 341 -9.70 -16.70 -14.23
C PHE A 341 -10.21 -17.33 -12.92
N GLN A 342 -9.54 -17.04 -11.81
CA GLN A 342 -9.98 -17.44 -10.47
C GLN A 342 -10.56 -16.24 -9.73
N VAL A 343 -11.60 -16.49 -8.93
CA VAL A 343 -12.02 -15.61 -7.85
C VAL A 343 -11.57 -16.23 -6.53
N VAL A 344 -10.90 -15.45 -5.69
CA VAL A 344 -10.43 -15.86 -4.36
C VAL A 344 -10.82 -14.84 -3.32
N TYR A 345 -11.08 -15.26 -2.08
CA TYR A 345 -11.40 -14.30 -1.03
C TYR A 345 -10.20 -13.40 -0.71
N PRO A 346 -10.43 -12.11 -0.40
CA PRO A 346 -9.41 -11.25 0.19
C PRO A 346 -8.96 -11.82 1.53
N GLN A 347 -7.74 -11.47 1.95
CA GLN A 347 -7.10 -12.02 3.14
C GLN A 347 -6.86 -10.94 4.19
N ILE A 348 -6.89 -11.32 5.47
CA ILE A 348 -6.45 -10.42 6.55
C ILE A 348 -4.96 -10.68 6.81
N SER A 349 -4.10 -9.80 6.30
CA SER A 349 -2.64 -9.91 6.46
C SER A 349 -2.20 -9.52 7.86
N LYS A 350 -2.82 -8.49 8.44
CA LYS A 350 -2.47 -7.93 9.76
C LYS A 350 -3.71 -7.78 10.64
N ALA A 351 -3.57 -8.13 11.91
CA ALA A 351 -4.57 -7.96 12.97
C ALA A 351 -3.85 -7.70 14.30
N LEU A 352 -3.63 -6.43 14.65
CA LEU A 352 -2.88 -6.04 15.85
C LEU A 352 -3.78 -5.39 16.89
N TYR A 353 -3.43 -5.56 18.17
CA TYR A 353 -4.06 -4.88 19.29
C TYR A 353 -3.03 -4.25 20.23
N ALA A 354 -3.28 -3.01 20.63
CA ALA A 354 -2.60 -2.27 21.68
C ALA A 354 -3.51 -1.13 22.19
N ASP A 355 -3.41 -0.82 23.48
CA ASP A 355 -4.06 0.36 24.08
C ASP A 355 -5.56 0.54 23.75
N GLY A 356 -6.30 -0.57 23.63
CA GLY A 356 -7.73 -0.54 23.35
C GLY A 356 -8.08 -0.37 21.87
N LEU A 357 -7.12 -0.36 20.95
CA LEU A 357 -7.36 -0.23 19.51
C LEU A 357 -7.07 -1.55 18.80
N ILE A 358 -7.70 -1.77 17.65
CA ILE A 358 -7.41 -2.87 16.74
C ILE A 358 -7.06 -2.31 15.36
N ASP A 359 -5.91 -2.73 14.81
CA ASP A 359 -5.48 -2.48 13.43
C ASP A 359 -5.69 -3.73 12.58
N VAL A 360 -6.36 -3.58 11.45
CA VAL A 360 -6.57 -4.64 10.46
C VAL A 360 -6.03 -4.18 9.11
N THR A 361 -5.27 -5.04 8.45
CA THR A 361 -4.91 -4.86 7.04
C THR A 361 -5.51 -6.01 6.24
N ILE A 362 -6.24 -5.64 5.20
CA ILE A 362 -6.91 -6.54 4.26
C ILE A 362 -6.20 -6.43 2.92
N ASP A 363 -5.70 -7.56 2.45
CA ASP A 363 -5.14 -7.71 1.12
C ASP A 363 -6.24 -8.21 0.19
N GLY A 364 -6.57 -7.42 -0.83
CA GLY A 364 -7.59 -7.71 -1.81
C GLY A 364 -8.73 -6.70 -1.85
N TYR A 365 -9.52 -6.76 -2.92
CA TYR A 365 -10.62 -5.84 -3.14
C TYR A 365 -11.79 -6.17 -2.21
N ILE A 366 -12.36 -5.13 -1.61
CA ILE A 366 -13.57 -5.19 -0.79
C ILE A 366 -14.50 -4.02 -1.12
N GLU A 367 -15.81 -4.26 -1.04
CA GLU A 367 -16.83 -3.24 -1.27
C GLU A 367 -17.09 -2.42 0.00
N GLU A 368 -17.91 -1.36 -0.08
CA GLU A 368 -18.19 -0.47 1.06
C GLU A 368 -19.10 -1.09 2.13
N ASP A 369 -19.85 -2.12 1.77
CA ASP A 369 -20.72 -2.93 2.63
C ASP A 369 -19.99 -4.15 3.25
N ALA A 370 -18.73 -4.39 2.90
CA ALA A 370 -17.90 -5.34 3.63
C ALA A 370 -17.72 -4.87 5.08
N TRP A 371 -17.58 -5.80 6.02
CA TRP A 371 -17.41 -5.47 7.43
C TRP A 371 -16.54 -6.48 8.16
N ILE A 372 -15.96 -6.04 9.27
CA ILE A 372 -15.14 -6.87 10.15
C ILE A 372 -15.81 -7.03 11.51
N GLY A 373 -15.73 -8.23 12.07
CA GLY A 373 -16.23 -8.53 13.41
C GLY A 373 -15.13 -9.10 14.31
N LEU A 374 -15.15 -8.72 15.58
CA LEU A 374 -14.31 -9.27 16.64
C LEU A 374 -15.02 -10.44 17.33
N TYR A 375 -14.31 -11.55 17.47
CA TYR A 375 -14.82 -12.77 18.07
C TYR A 375 -13.80 -13.40 19.03
N GLN A 376 -14.28 -14.30 19.88
CA GLN A 376 -13.38 -15.24 20.55
C GLN A 376 -12.75 -16.17 19.51
N ASN A 377 -11.50 -16.55 19.74
CA ASN A 377 -10.79 -17.41 18.81
C ASN A 377 -11.56 -18.73 18.59
N GLY A 378 -11.72 -19.12 17.32
CA GLY A 378 -12.50 -20.30 16.93
C GLY A 378 -14.01 -20.09 16.80
N THR A 379 -14.54 -18.87 16.99
CA THR A 379 -15.95 -18.56 16.72
C THR A 379 -16.12 -17.57 15.56
N THR A 380 -17.19 -17.74 14.79
CA THR A 380 -17.61 -16.82 13.73
C THR A 380 -19.02 -16.32 14.01
N GLY A 381 -19.43 -15.29 13.30
CA GLY A 381 -20.73 -14.65 13.48
C GLY A 381 -21.88 -15.51 12.99
N SER A 382 -23.01 -15.37 13.67
CA SER A 382 -24.32 -15.80 13.21
C SER A 382 -25.38 -14.95 13.91
N ASP A 383 -26.64 -15.06 13.47
CA ASP A 383 -27.78 -14.37 14.12
C ASP A 383 -27.90 -14.68 15.62
N SER A 384 -27.45 -15.86 16.06
CA SER A 384 -27.47 -16.29 17.46
C SER A 384 -26.18 -15.96 18.22
N SER A 385 -25.11 -15.60 17.50
CA SER A 385 -23.77 -15.38 18.03
C SER A 385 -23.16 -14.14 17.38
N PRO A 386 -23.67 -12.94 17.72
CA PRO A 386 -23.17 -11.69 17.13
C PRO A 386 -21.72 -11.44 17.52
N SER A 387 -21.04 -10.62 16.73
CA SER A 387 -19.70 -10.14 17.06
C SER A 387 -19.67 -9.40 18.40
N ILE A 388 -18.53 -9.47 19.09
CA ILE A 388 -18.27 -8.68 20.29
C ILE A 388 -18.27 -7.18 19.94
N LEU A 389 -17.62 -6.86 18.82
CA LEU A 389 -17.54 -5.54 18.20
C LEU A 389 -17.52 -5.74 16.69
N TRP A 390 -18.02 -4.78 15.93
CA TRP A 390 -17.95 -4.82 14.48
C TRP A 390 -17.72 -3.44 13.89
N HIS A 391 -17.24 -3.41 12.67
CA HIS A 391 -17.03 -2.18 11.92
C HIS A 391 -17.21 -2.42 10.41
N TYR A 392 -17.98 -1.57 9.72
CA TYR A 392 -18.02 -1.59 8.26
C TYR A 392 -16.70 -1.08 7.68
N ALA A 393 -16.38 -1.53 6.48
CA ALA A 393 -15.26 -1.08 5.68
C ALA A 393 -15.60 0.20 4.90
N THR A 394 -16.37 1.14 5.45
CA THR A 394 -16.76 2.36 4.72
C THR A 394 -15.57 3.27 4.45
N LYS A 395 -15.68 4.20 3.50
CA LYS A 395 -14.60 5.14 3.15
C LYS A 395 -14.12 5.99 4.32
N GLU A 396 -14.96 6.23 5.32
CA GLU A 396 -14.63 7.06 6.49
C GLU A 396 -13.67 6.38 7.46
N VAL A 397 -13.54 5.05 7.38
CA VAL A 397 -12.79 4.21 8.34
C VAL A 397 -11.84 3.24 7.64
N THR A 398 -11.84 3.29 6.30
CA THR A 398 -10.95 2.52 5.46
C THR A 398 -10.10 3.42 4.63
N SER A 399 -8.88 2.97 4.50
CA SER A 399 -7.88 3.63 3.71
C SER A 399 -7.54 2.64 2.60
N ARG A 400 -8.16 2.88 1.43
CA ARG A 400 -8.17 1.96 0.30
C ARG A 400 -7.18 2.39 -0.76
N ARG A 401 -6.20 1.55 -1.05
CA ARG A 401 -5.24 1.76 -2.14
C ARG A 401 -5.56 0.86 -3.32
N ASN A 402 -5.65 1.45 -4.51
CA ASN A 402 -5.55 0.74 -5.78
C ASN A 402 -4.19 1.08 -6.40
N TYR A 403 -3.37 0.06 -6.64
CA TYR A 403 -2.08 0.21 -7.30
C TYR A 403 -2.13 -0.37 -8.71
N GLY A 404 -2.37 0.49 -9.69
CA GLY A 404 -2.30 0.17 -11.11
C GLY A 404 -3.28 -0.90 -11.60
N ASP A 405 -4.46 -1.03 -10.97
CA ASP A 405 -5.49 -2.06 -11.25
C ASP A 405 -5.05 -3.50 -10.96
N LEU A 406 -3.97 -3.69 -10.21
CA LEU A 406 -3.41 -5.02 -9.94
C LEU A 406 -3.52 -5.43 -8.47
N HIS A 407 -3.45 -4.47 -7.55
CA HIS A 407 -3.40 -4.75 -6.11
C HIS A 407 -4.27 -3.78 -5.32
N TYR A 408 -5.10 -4.36 -4.45
CA TYR A 408 -5.96 -3.63 -3.51
C TYR A 408 -5.52 -3.91 -2.09
N VAL A 409 -5.34 -2.87 -1.30
CA VAL A 409 -5.05 -3.00 0.13
C VAL A 409 -5.94 -2.04 0.89
N THR A 410 -6.55 -2.56 1.97
CA THR A 410 -7.39 -1.76 2.86
C THR A 410 -6.86 -1.83 4.28
N HIS A 411 -6.58 -0.68 4.90
CA HIS A 411 -6.30 -0.62 6.34
C HIS A 411 -7.51 -0.07 7.09
N LEU A 412 -7.85 -0.74 8.19
CA LEU A 412 -8.93 -0.38 9.11
C LEU A 412 -8.36 -0.27 10.53
N ARG A 413 -8.82 0.72 11.28
CA ARG A 413 -8.60 0.81 12.72
C ARG A 413 -9.92 1.05 13.43
N PHE A 414 -10.15 0.35 14.53
CA PHE A 414 -11.35 0.54 15.35
C PHE A 414 -11.08 0.38 16.84
N ASP A 415 -11.89 1.05 17.66
CA ASP A 415 -11.81 1.01 19.12
C ASP A 415 -12.42 -0.29 19.66
N ALA A 416 -11.66 -0.95 20.52
CA ALA A 416 -12.00 -2.17 21.23
C ALA A 416 -11.80 -2.05 22.76
N SER A 417 -11.70 -0.83 23.29
CA SER A 417 -11.50 -0.56 24.72
C SER A 417 -12.61 -1.17 25.57
N ASP A 418 -13.86 -1.10 25.10
CA ASP A 418 -15.01 -1.67 25.80
C ASP A 418 -15.02 -3.20 25.82
N ALA A 419 -14.33 -3.85 24.86
CA ALA A 419 -14.16 -5.30 24.86
C ALA A 419 -13.19 -5.79 25.95
N LYS A 420 -12.45 -4.88 26.62
CA LYS A 420 -11.56 -5.17 27.75
C LYS A 420 -10.61 -6.33 27.47
N ILE A 421 -10.02 -6.32 26.28
CA ILE A 421 -9.12 -7.37 25.79
C ILE A 421 -7.84 -7.36 26.65
N SER A 422 -7.64 -8.42 27.43
CA SER A 422 -6.46 -8.60 28.28
C SER A 422 -5.45 -9.57 27.68
N ILE A 423 -5.90 -10.49 26.82
CA ILE A 423 -5.08 -11.49 26.12
C ILE A 423 -5.48 -11.45 24.63
N PRO A 424 -4.81 -10.65 23.78
CA PRO A 424 -5.20 -10.48 22.38
C PRO A 424 -5.32 -11.79 21.60
N SER A 425 -4.42 -12.74 21.83
CA SER A 425 -4.43 -14.05 21.17
C SER A 425 -5.67 -14.92 21.50
N ALA A 426 -6.47 -14.56 22.50
CA ALA A 426 -7.76 -15.22 22.76
C ALA A 426 -8.86 -14.79 21.79
N TYR A 427 -8.58 -13.82 20.92
CA TYR A 427 -9.55 -13.20 20.01
C TYR A 427 -9.08 -13.27 18.55
N GLN A 428 -10.02 -13.10 17.64
CA GLN A 428 -9.78 -13.02 16.21
C GLN A 428 -10.68 -11.99 15.55
N VAL A 429 -10.21 -11.42 14.45
CA VAL A 429 -11.02 -10.62 13.53
C VAL A 429 -11.47 -11.50 12.38
N VAL A 430 -12.71 -11.31 11.94
CA VAL A 430 -13.33 -12.03 10.82
C VAL A 430 -13.87 -11.01 9.83
N LEU A 431 -13.54 -11.18 8.55
CA LEU A 431 -14.01 -10.35 7.44
C LEU A 431 -15.22 -11.00 6.77
N TYR A 432 -16.23 -10.17 6.49
CA TYR A 432 -17.43 -10.49 5.73
C TYR A 432 -17.52 -9.51 4.56
N LEU A 433 -17.95 -9.99 3.38
CA LEU A 433 -17.96 -9.20 2.14
C LEU A 433 -19.34 -8.66 1.78
N ASP A 434 -20.34 -8.99 2.59
CA ASP A 434 -21.72 -8.54 2.46
C ASP A 434 -22.35 -8.45 3.86
N GLU A 435 -23.59 -7.97 3.94
CA GLU A 435 -24.37 -7.87 5.19
C GLU A 435 -24.63 -9.23 5.89
N GLY A 436 -24.23 -10.35 5.27
CA GLY A 436 -24.39 -11.68 5.82
C GLY A 436 -23.22 -12.14 6.69
N TYR A 437 -23.36 -13.34 7.25
CA TYR A 437 -22.34 -13.99 8.09
C TYR A 437 -21.45 -15.00 7.33
N ASN A 438 -21.28 -14.80 6.02
CA ASN A 438 -20.37 -15.62 5.22
C ASN A 438 -18.93 -15.12 5.39
N SER A 439 -18.16 -15.77 6.27
CA SER A 439 -16.78 -15.36 6.56
C SER A 439 -15.88 -15.57 5.35
N ALA A 440 -15.24 -14.51 4.88
CA ALA A 440 -14.26 -14.54 3.79
C ALA A 440 -12.82 -14.79 4.29
N ALA A 441 -12.45 -14.21 5.43
CA ALA A 441 -11.14 -14.38 6.03
C ALA A 441 -11.17 -14.21 7.55
N THR A 442 -10.20 -14.80 8.23
CA THR A 442 -10.05 -14.73 9.69
C THR A 442 -8.58 -14.58 10.06
N LYS A 443 -8.29 -13.76 11.06
CA LYS A 443 -6.94 -13.61 11.62
C LYS A 443 -6.99 -13.47 13.14
N GLN A 444 -6.15 -14.24 13.83
CA GLN A 444 -5.97 -14.11 15.26
C GLN A 444 -5.33 -12.75 15.58
N LEU A 445 -5.80 -12.09 16.65
CA LEU A 445 -5.19 -10.85 17.12
C LEU A 445 -3.82 -11.10 17.75
N ALA A 446 -2.84 -10.30 17.34
CA ALA A 446 -1.52 -10.26 17.95
C ALA A 446 -1.36 -8.99 18.80
N ALA A 447 -0.68 -9.10 19.93
CA ALA A 447 -0.33 -7.95 20.75
C ALA A 447 0.81 -7.16 20.08
N THR A 448 0.73 -5.83 20.13
CA THR A 448 1.84 -4.92 19.81
C THR A 448 2.11 -3.98 20.98
N TYR A 449 3.30 -3.39 21.06
CA TYR A 449 3.67 -2.50 22.16
C TYR A 449 3.00 -1.13 22.05
N GLN A 450 2.86 -0.62 20.82
CA GLN A 450 2.11 0.58 20.46
C GLN A 450 1.61 0.42 19.02
N HIS A 451 0.42 0.95 18.74
CA HIS A 451 -0.01 1.18 17.37
C HIS A 451 0.81 2.31 16.76
N THR A 452 0.95 2.34 15.44
CA THR A 452 1.73 3.38 14.75
C THR A 452 1.16 4.79 14.92
N ASP A 453 -0.01 5.01 15.56
CA ASP A 453 -0.56 6.37 15.76
C ASP A 453 -1.16 6.66 17.15
N ILE A 454 -0.74 7.83 17.66
CA ILE A 454 -1.28 8.82 18.61
C ILE A 454 -1.97 8.31 19.90
N LEU A 455 -1.19 8.23 20.97
CA LEU A 455 -1.68 8.33 22.35
C LEU A 455 -1.93 9.80 22.69
N THR A 456 -3.10 10.15 23.26
CA THR A 456 -3.30 11.48 23.87
C THR A 456 -3.62 11.38 25.36
N GLN A 457 -2.98 12.26 26.14
CA GLN A 457 -3.34 12.54 27.54
C GLN A 457 -4.25 13.77 27.61
N TYR A 458 -5.36 13.64 28.32
CA TYR A 458 -6.32 14.70 28.62
C TYR A 458 -5.78 15.68 29.69
N THR A 459 -5.96 16.99 29.47
CA THR A 459 -5.92 17.98 30.55
C THR A 459 -6.92 19.12 30.27
N ALA A 460 -7.70 19.52 31.27
CA ALA A 460 -8.69 20.59 31.13
C ALA A 460 -8.00 21.98 31.06
N ALA A 461 -8.38 22.80 30.09
CA ALA A 461 -7.93 24.19 29.97
C ALA A 461 -9.09 25.18 30.20
N SER A 462 -8.80 26.33 30.82
CA SER A 462 -9.78 27.38 31.14
C SER A 462 -9.60 28.59 30.22
N ALA A 463 -10.45 28.71 29.19
CA ALA A 463 -10.55 29.94 28.39
C ALA A 463 -12.01 30.22 27.98
N SER A 464 -12.28 31.46 27.55
CA SER A 464 -13.60 31.94 27.12
C SER A 464 -13.63 32.24 25.61
N GLY A 465 -14.68 31.80 24.91
CA GLY A 465 -14.85 31.93 23.44
C GLY A 465 -14.69 30.58 22.71
N SER A 466 -14.97 30.52 21.41
CA SER A 466 -14.69 29.35 20.56
C SER A 466 -13.37 29.51 19.79
N GLY A 467 -12.50 28.51 19.80
CA GLY A 467 -11.24 28.58 19.06
C GLY A 467 -10.21 27.52 19.40
N ILE A 468 -9.03 27.67 18.80
CA ILE A 468 -7.84 26.84 19.04
C ILE A 468 -6.64 27.72 19.40
N ASN A 469 -5.77 27.21 20.25
CA ASN A 469 -4.49 27.78 20.61
C ASN A 469 -3.40 26.70 20.45
N ILE A 470 -2.24 27.10 19.93
CA ILE A 470 -1.10 26.21 19.70
C ILE A 470 0.15 26.80 20.33
N GLY A 471 1.07 25.94 20.76
CA GLY A 471 2.34 26.36 21.35
C GLY A 471 3.24 27.05 20.31
N PRO A 472 3.95 26.29 19.47
CA PRO A 472 4.72 26.84 18.35
C PRO A 472 3.86 27.01 17.07
N THR A 473 4.34 27.83 16.13
CA THR A 473 3.76 27.98 14.78
C THR A 473 4.61 27.34 13.68
N VAL A 474 5.74 26.75 14.08
CA VAL A 474 6.67 26.01 13.23
C VAL A 474 6.89 24.65 13.88
N TYR A 475 6.74 23.58 13.10
CA TYR A 475 6.86 22.20 13.53
C TYR A 475 7.78 21.47 12.55
N GLU A 476 8.61 20.55 13.02
CA GLU A 476 9.36 19.63 12.17
C GLU A 476 8.43 18.51 11.68
N MET A 477 8.81 17.79 10.63
CA MET A 477 8.06 16.59 10.21
C MET A 477 7.95 15.61 11.38
N GLU A 478 6.80 14.94 11.50
CA GLU A 478 6.47 14.00 12.59
C GLU A 478 6.29 14.61 13.99
N ASP A 479 6.49 15.93 14.15
CA ASP A 479 6.25 16.59 15.44
C ASP A 479 4.79 16.45 15.87
N GLU A 480 4.61 16.28 17.17
CA GLU A 480 3.30 16.37 17.79
C GLU A 480 2.85 17.83 17.85
N ILE A 481 1.69 18.10 17.25
CA ILE A 481 1.00 19.37 17.25
C ILE A 481 -0.02 19.35 18.39
N LYS A 482 0.39 19.84 19.55
CA LYS A 482 -0.52 20.08 20.67
C LYS A 482 -1.47 21.25 20.38
N ILE A 483 -2.77 21.01 20.47
CA ILE A 483 -3.82 21.97 20.15
C ILE A 483 -4.80 22.07 21.31
N ASP A 484 -4.80 23.22 21.98
CA ASP A 484 -5.81 23.52 23.00
C ASP A 484 -7.05 24.11 22.33
N PHE A 485 -8.23 23.53 22.52
CA PHE A 485 -9.50 23.99 21.96
C PHE A 485 -10.45 24.50 23.06
N TYR A 486 -11.32 25.44 22.69
CA TYR A 486 -12.26 26.09 23.60
C TYR A 486 -13.61 26.37 22.93
N GLY A 487 -14.66 26.49 23.74
CA GLY A 487 -16.00 26.95 23.36
C GLY A 487 -16.75 26.09 22.35
N VAL A 488 -16.44 24.80 22.27
CA VAL A 488 -17.14 23.85 21.42
C VAL A 488 -18.49 23.47 22.05
N THR A 489 -19.57 23.50 21.27
CA THR A 489 -20.93 23.20 21.73
C THR A 489 -21.54 21.95 21.10
N ASN A 490 -20.80 21.26 20.24
CA ASN A 490 -21.23 20.05 19.55
C ASN A 490 -20.25 18.91 19.83
N LYS A 491 -20.79 17.72 20.12
CA LYS A 491 -19.99 16.50 20.36
C LYS A 491 -19.21 16.06 19.12
N ASP A 492 -19.72 16.40 17.94
CA ASP A 492 -19.16 16.02 16.64
C ASP A 492 -18.25 17.11 16.06
N ALA A 493 -17.86 18.11 16.86
CA ALA A 493 -16.83 19.06 16.46
C ALA A 493 -15.46 18.39 16.36
N TRP A 494 -14.63 18.88 15.45
CA TRP A 494 -13.35 18.27 15.11
C TRP A 494 -12.35 19.30 14.60
N ILE A 495 -11.07 18.96 14.68
CA ILE A 495 -9.97 19.79 14.19
C ILE A 495 -9.27 19.03 13.07
N GLY A 496 -9.09 19.68 11.92
CA GLY A 496 -8.34 19.14 10.79
C GLY A 496 -7.13 19.99 10.43
N LEU A 497 -6.11 19.36 9.86
CA LEU A 497 -4.94 19.99 9.27
C LEU A 497 -5.13 20.07 7.75
N TYR A 498 -4.83 21.20 7.14
CA TYR A 498 -5.00 21.41 5.70
C TYR A 498 -3.82 22.17 5.10
N PRO A 499 -3.49 21.97 3.82
CA PRO A 499 -2.65 22.91 3.09
C PRO A 499 -3.18 24.35 3.25
N ALA A 500 -2.28 25.32 3.40
CA ALA A 500 -2.69 26.71 3.69
C ALA A 500 -3.64 27.30 2.62
N GLY A 501 -3.51 26.86 1.37
CA GLY A 501 -4.33 27.31 0.24
C GLY A 501 -5.72 26.67 0.15
N THR A 502 -6.05 25.65 0.96
CA THR A 502 -7.31 24.92 0.85
C THR A 502 -8.50 25.84 1.12
N THR A 503 -9.48 25.88 0.22
CA THR A 503 -10.72 26.66 0.39
C THR A 503 -11.97 25.79 0.42
N ASN A 504 -11.88 24.57 -0.10
CA ASN A 504 -12.88 23.52 0.04
C ASN A 504 -12.33 22.42 0.94
N TYR A 505 -12.96 22.24 2.11
CA TYR A 505 -12.45 21.39 3.18
C TYR A 505 -12.91 19.92 3.09
N ASN A 506 -13.75 19.56 2.12
CA ASN A 506 -14.34 18.22 1.99
C ASN A 506 -13.65 17.37 0.90
N PRO A 507 -13.03 16.23 1.22
CA PRO A 507 -12.71 15.73 2.57
C PRO A 507 -11.45 16.40 3.16
N CYS A 508 -11.08 16.05 4.39
CA CYS A 508 -9.80 16.48 4.97
C CYS A 508 -8.62 15.91 4.16
N SER A 509 -8.03 16.73 3.30
CA SER A 509 -7.06 16.28 2.28
C SER A 509 -5.74 15.73 2.83
N THR A 510 -5.42 15.99 4.09
CA THR A 510 -4.22 15.47 4.77
C THR A 510 -4.50 14.22 5.59
N GLY A 511 -5.78 13.86 5.72
CA GLY A 511 -6.28 12.88 6.68
C GLY A 511 -5.87 13.12 8.12
N MET A 512 -5.28 14.27 8.45
CA MET A 512 -4.97 14.66 9.82
C MET A 512 -6.11 15.41 10.42
N TRP A 513 -6.95 14.69 11.14
CA TRP A 513 -8.04 15.30 11.86
C TRP A 513 -8.42 14.46 13.07
N VAL A 514 -9.01 15.12 14.08
CA VAL A 514 -9.50 14.48 15.30
C VAL A 514 -10.77 15.16 15.78
N TYR A 515 -11.73 14.40 16.29
CA TYR A 515 -12.86 14.94 17.03
C TYR A 515 -12.36 15.55 18.34
N THR A 516 -12.90 16.72 18.71
CA THR A 516 -12.53 17.38 19.97
C THR A 516 -13.02 16.62 21.20
N SER A 517 -14.08 15.83 21.04
CA SER A 517 -14.68 15.03 22.11
C SER A 517 -13.88 13.77 22.44
N THR A 518 -13.17 13.21 21.46
CA THR A 518 -12.46 11.93 21.59
C THR A 518 -10.94 12.09 21.49
N GLY A 519 -10.45 13.14 20.83
CA GLY A 519 -9.04 13.26 20.45
C GLY A 519 -8.62 12.26 19.37
N THR A 520 -9.57 11.65 18.65
CA THR A 520 -9.33 10.61 17.64
C THR A 520 -10.03 10.95 16.32
N GLN A 521 -9.64 10.29 15.23
CA GLN A 521 -10.26 10.48 13.90
C GLN A 521 -11.64 9.81 13.76
N TRP A 522 -12.31 9.50 14.85
CA TRP A 522 -13.61 8.83 14.82
C TRP A 522 -14.49 9.31 15.95
N SER A 523 -15.76 9.50 15.63
CA SER A 523 -16.77 9.89 16.62
C SER A 523 -17.07 8.64 17.42
N MET A 524 -16.89 8.67 18.74
CA MET A 524 -17.40 7.59 19.57
C MET A 524 -18.93 7.53 19.42
N TYR A 525 -19.47 6.34 19.13
CA TYR A 525 -20.91 6.07 19.29
C TYR A 525 -21.24 6.14 20.77
N ALA A 526 -21.65 7.33 21.23
CA ALA A 526 -22.08 7.52 22.61
C ALA A 526 -23.61 7.55 22.68
N GLU A 527 -24.23 6.37 22.79
CA GLU A 527 -25.48 6.27 23.56
C GLU A 527 -25.21 6.42 25.07
N PHE A 528 -23.95 6.52 25.53
CA PHE A 528 -23.61 6.43 26.96
C PHE A 528 -22.60 7.48 27.50
N SER A 529 -22.58 8.70 26.95
CA SER A 529 -21.99 9.84 27.69
C SER A 529 -22.64 11.16 27.27
N SER A 530 -23.39 11.77 28.18
CA SER A 530 -24.08 13.06 28.00
C SER A 530 -23.18 14.27 28.26
N ALA A 531 -21.87 14.08 28.44
CA ALA A 531 -20.92 15.16 28.74
C ALA A 531 -19.73 15.11 27.77
N PHE A 532 -19.78 15.92 26.72
CA PHE A 532 -18.62 16.19 25.87
C PHE A 532 -17.95 17.51 26.31
N PRO A 533 -16.61 17.59 26.30
CA PRO A 533 -15.89 18.75 26.83
C PRO A 533 -16.06 19.96 25.90
N ALA A 534 -16.52 21.07 26.46
CA ALA A 534 -16.55 22.35 25.73
C ALA A 534 -15.15 22.92 25.46
N ASN A 535 -14.15 22.50 26.25
CA ASN A 535 -12.76 22.91 26.14
C ASN A 535 -11.85 21.72 26.47
N GLY A 536 -10.68 21.65 25.86
CA GLY A 536 -9.71 20.59 26.10
C GLY A 536 -8.44 20.74 25.28
N THR A 537 -7.64 19.69 25.22
CA THR A 537 -6.45 19.59 24.38
C THR A 537 -6.57 18.35 23.53
N VAL A 538 -6.31 18.49 22.23
CA VAL A 538 -6.09 17.37 21.32
C VAL A 538 -4.69 17.47 20.73
N TYR A 539 -4.22 16.38 20.15
CA TYR A 539 -2.93 16.33 19.50
C TYR A 539 -3.15 15.86 18.06
N LEU A 540 -2.59 16.60 17.12
CA LEU A 540 -2.36 16.12 15.76
C LEU A 540 -0.87 15.85 15.62
N HIS A 541 -0.45 15.23 14.53
CA HIS A 541 0.96 15.14 14.19
C HIS A 541 1.21 15.88 12.88
N ALA A 542 2.44 16.35 12.69
CA ALA A 542 2.96 16.77 11.39
C ALA A 542 3.26 15.56 10.49
N ASN A 543 2.35 14.58 10.49
CA ASN A 543 2.28 13.45 9.57
C ASN A 543 1.01 13.59 8.75
N VAL A 544 1.00 13.23 7.48
CA VAL A 544 -0.24 13.04 6.73
C VAL A 544 -0.63 11.59 6.98
N VAL A 545 -1.76 11.35 7.66
CA VAL A 545 -2.43 10.04 7.49
C VAL A 545 -3.00 10.17 6.13
N ASP A 546 -2.36 9.53 5.16
CA ASP A 546 -2.96 9.52 3.86
C ASP A 546 -4.28 8.76 4.00
N VAL A 547 -5.39 9.49 3.80
CA VAL A 547 -6.77 9.03 3.96
C VAL A 547 -7.07 7.80 3.13
N ASP A 548 -6.36 7.64 2.01
CA ASP A 548 -6.51 6.51 1.09
C ASP A 548 -5.66 5.33 1.54
N THR A 549 -4.85 5.46 2.59
CA THR A 549 -3.82 4.49 2.94
C THR A 549 -3.61 4.12 4.40
N GLY A 550 -4.01 4.95 5.36
CA GLY A 550 -3.88 4.67 6.80
C GLY A 550 -2.43 4.59 7.27
N SER A 551 -1.47 4.77 6.36
CA SER A 551 -0.06 4.87 6.64
C SER A 551 0.26 6.32 6.97
N LEU A 552 1.05 6.50 8.01
CA LEU A 552 1.68 7.77 8.28
C LEU A 552 2.68 8.07 7.18
N ARG A 553 2.39 9.13 6.46
CA ARG A 553 3.33 9.82 5.59
C ARG A 553 3.86 11.01 6.37
N ASN A 554 5.07 11.43 6.08
CA ASN A 554 5.51 12.73 6.60
C ASN A 554 4.61 13.81 5.97
N THR A 555 4.19 14.81 6.75
CA THR A 555 3.48 15.95 6.16
C THR A 555 4.44 16.67 5.22
N PRO A 556 4.09 16.87 3.92
CA PRO A 556 4.94 17.59 2.99
C PRO A 556 5.34 18.95 3.56
N LEU A 557 6.56 19.40 3.28
CA LEU A 557 7.03 20.67 3.82
C LEU A 557 6.22 21.83 3.29
N GLY A 558 5.87 22.80 4.13
CA GLY A 558 5.09 23.93 3.66
C GLY A 558 4.25 24.62 4.71
N ASN A 559 3.38 25.50 4.25
CA ASN A 559 2.42 26.20 5.10
C ASN A 559 1.12 25.40 5.15
N TYR A 560 0.61 25.21 6.36
CA TYR A 560 -0.62 24.51 6.65
C TYR A 560 -1.52 25.38 7.51
N LYS A 561 -2.76 24.96 7.69
CA LYS A 561 -3.69 25.53 8.65
C LYS A 561 -4.43 24.45 9.40
N LEU A 562 -4.55 24.67 10.70
CA LEU A 562 -5.45 23.95 11.58
C LEU A 562 -6.81 24.61 11.50
N VAL A 563 -7.86 23.83 11.30
CA VAL A 563 -9.24 24.30 11.16
C VAL A 563 -10.11 23.58 12.18
N LEU A 564 -10.74 24.34 13.08
CA LEU A 564 -11.73 23.82 14.03
C LEU A 564 -13.12 23.95 13.41
N PHE A 565 -13.83 22.84 13.28
CA PHE A 565 -15.22 22.77 12.83
C PHE A 565 -16.16 22.59 14.02
N GLY A 566 -17.31 23.29 13.98
CA GLY A 566 -18.29 23.31 15.05
C GLY A 566 -19.35 22.21 14.99
N ASP A 567 -19.29 21.34 13.98
CA ASP A 567 -20.16 20.19 13.77
C ASP A 567 -19.43 19.13 12.92
N SER A 568 -20.13 18.04 12.58
CA SER A 568 -19.61 16.94 11.75
C SER A 568 -19.35 17.33 10.30
N GLY A 569 -19.69 18.54 9.88
CA GLY A 569 -19.55 19.02 8.51
C GLY A 569 -18.25 19.81 8.28
N TYR A 570 -18.04 20.17 7.02
CA TYR A 570 -16.86 20.90 6.54
C TYR A 570 -17.09 22.40 6.35
N THR A 571 -18.24 22.92 6.76
CA THR A 571 -18.67 24.31 6.47
C THR A 571 -18.71 25.20 7.70
N ASN A 572 -18.95 24.63 8.89
CA ASN A 572 -19.06 25.37 10.13
C ASN A 572 -17.68 25.62 10.76
N VAL A 573 -16.88 26.46 10.11
CA VAL A 573 -15.54 26.82 10.58
C VAL A 573 -15.63 27.79 11.77
N LEU A 574 -15.16 27.35 12.94
CA LEU A 574 -15.07 28.16 14.14
C LEU A 574 -13.75 28.93 14.23
N LYS A 575 -12.64 28.35 13.77
CA LYS A 575 -11.32 28.97 13.82
C LYS A 575 -10.33 28.37 12.83
N GLU A 576 -9.43 29.20 12.34
CA GLU A 576 -8.25 28.80 11.57
C GLU A 576 -6.98 29.33 12.22
N VAL A 577 -5.91 28.52 12.24
CA VAL A 577 -4.56 28.93 12.66
C VAL A 577 -3.54 28.38 11.66
N VAL A 578 -2.69 29.26 11.12
CA VAL A 578 -1.64 28.88 10.18
C VAL A 578 -0.42 28.36 10.93
N ILE A 579 0.14 27.25 10.45
CA ILE A 579 1.40 26.67 10.90
C ILE A 579 2.33 26.42 9.72
N ARG A 580 3.61 26.17 9.99
CA ARG A 580 4.58 25.77 8.99
C ARG A 580 5.24 24.46 9.39
N ILE A 581 5.30 23.51 8.44
CA ILE A 581 6.04 22.26 8.59
C ILE A 581 7.41 22.41 7.91
N THR A 582 8.47 22.09 8.65
CA THR A 582 9.87 22.13 8.22
C THR A 582 10.53 20.76 8.36
N TYR A 583 11.76 20.62 7.88
CA TYR A 583 12.56 19.41 8.07
C TYR A 583 12.75 19.06 9.53
#